data_AF-A0A1X7LGL4-F1
#
_entry.id   AF-A0A1X7LGL4-F1
#
_cell.length_a   1.000
_cell.length_b   1.000
_cell.length_c   1.000
_cell.angle_alpha   90.00
_cell.angle_beta   90.00
_cell.angle_gamma   90.00
#
_symmetry.space_group_name_H-M   'P 1'
#
loop_
_entity.id
_entity.type
_entity.pdbx_description
1 polymer ?
#
loop_
_entity_poly.entity_id
_entity_poly.type
_entity_poly.pdbx_seq_one_letter_code
_entity_poly.pdbx_strand_id
1 'polypeptide(L)' 'MMGKATYTVSVTNNSNGVSVDYETETPMTLLIPDVAAEVVKELVNTVRAYDTEDEHEVCGW' A
#
# COMPACT_ATOMS: atom_id res chain seq x y z
N MET A 1 26.90 -8.80 2.88
CA MET A 1 25.92 -7.77 3.30
C MET A 1 24.58 -8.49 3.43
N MET A 2 24.14 -8.83 4.63
CA MET A 2 22.81 -9.43 4.81
C MET A 2 21.81 -8.28 4.71
N GLY A 3 20.95 -8.27 3.68
CA GLY A 3 19.91 -7.26 3.55
C GLY A 3 19.04 -7.24 4.80
N LYS A 4 18.68 -6.04 5.28
CA LYS A 4 17.80 -5.87 6.42
C LYS A 4 16.45 -6.52 6.08
N ALA A 5 15.89 -7.29 7.02
CA ALA A 5 14.62 -7.98 6.78
C ALA A 5 13.49 -6.95 6.70
N THR A 6 12.87 -6.83 5.53
CA THR A 6 11.68 -6.00 5.30
C THR A 6 10.43 -6.86 5.32
N TYR A 7 9.30 -6.21 5.61
CA TYR A 7 7.96 -6.77 5.53
C TYR A 7 7.14 -5.89 4.59
N THR A 8 6.32 -6.54 3.78
CA THR A 8 5.41 -5.88 2.84
C THR A 8 3.98 -6.12 3.28
N VAL A 9 3.21 -5.04 3.36
CA VAL A 9 1.75 -5.06 3.55
C VAL A 9 1.12 -4.66 2.23
N SER A 10 0.39 -5.58 1.62
CA SER A 10 -0.29 -5.35 0.34
C SER A 10 -1.80 -5.23 0.56
N VAL A 11 -2.42 -4.23 -0.05
CA VAL A 11 -3.88 -4.08 -0.11
C VAL A 11 -4.31 -4.08 -1.56
N THR A 12 -5.21 -5.01 -1.90
CA THR A 12 -5.79 -5.15 -3.24
C THR A 12 -7.27 -4.81 -3.20
N ASN A 13 -7.72 -3.88 -4.04
CA ASN A 13 -9.14 -3.72 -4.31
C ASN A 13 -9.55 -4.75 -5.35
N ASN A 14 -10.28 -5.77 -4.90
CA ASN A 14 -10.70 -6.86 -5.78
C ASN A 14 -11.75 -6.44 -6.84
N SER A 15 -12.31 -5.24 -6.74
CA SER A 15 -13.28 -4.72 -7.71
C SER A 15 -12.60 -4.22 -8.99
N ASN A 16 -11.41 -3.63 -8.87
CA ASN A 16 -10.66 -3.05 -9.99
C ASN A 16 -9.30 -3.75 -10.25
N GLY A 17 -8.85 -4.63 -9.34
CA GLY A 17 -7.60 -5.36 -9.43
C GLY A 17 -6.35 -4.56 -9.02
N VAL A 18 -6.50 -3.29 -8.63
CA VAL A 18 -5.40 -2.44 -8.19
C VAL A 18 -4.88 -2.90 -6.83
N SER A 19 -3.56 -3.03 -6.74
CA SER A 19 -2.85 -3.39 -5.52
C SER A 19 -1.81 -2.33 -5.18
N VAL A 20 -1.71 -1.99 -3.91
CA VAL A 20 -0.71 -1.05 -3.38
C VAL A 20 0.03 -1.72 -2.24
N ASP A 21 1.35 -1.54 -2.24
CA ASP A 21 2.27 -2.14 -1.28
C ASP A 21 2.87 -1.08 -0.35
N TYR A 22 2.98 -1.42 0.93
CA TYR A 22 3.72 -0.68 1.94
C TYR A 22 4.86 -1.53 2.48
N GLU A 23 6.10 -1.06 2.34
CA GLU A 23 7.28 -1.76 2.85
C GLU A 23 7.76 -1.14 4.18
N THR A 24 8.06 -1.99 5.16
CA THR A 24 8.60 -1.57 6.45
C THR A 24 9.68 -2.51 6.95
N GLU A 25 10.71 -1.95 7.56
CA GLU A 25 11.77 -2.68 8.25
C GLU A 25 11.46 -2.90 9.74
N THR A 26 10.32 -2.39 10.22
CA THR A 26 9.92 -2.41 11.63
C THR A 26 8.52 -3.02 11.79
N PRO A 27 8.32 -4.30 11.45
CA PRO A 27 6.99 -4.95 11.46
C PRO A 27 6.31 -4.91 12.83
N MET A 28 7.07 -4.81 13.92
CA MET A 28 6.52 -4.75 15.27
C MET A 28 5.67 -3.49 15.52
N THR A 29 5.89 -2.40 14.77
CA THR A 29 5.05 -1.19 14.91
C THR A 29 3.62 -1.43 14.43
N LEU A 30 3.42 -2.37 13.51
CA LEU A 30 2.10 -2.79 13.03
C LEU A 30 1.29 -3.56 14.09
N LEU A 31 1.89 -3.91 15.24
CA LEU A 31 1.15 -4.47 16.37
C LEU A 31 0.40 -3.40 17.18
N ILE A 32 0.73 -2.12 16.97
CA ILE A 32 0.04 -1.00 17.61
C ILE A 32 -1.22 -0.70 16.79
N PRO A 33 -2.43 -0.79 17.36
CA PRO A 33 -3.68 -0.65 16.62
C PRO A 33 -3.79 0.65 15.82
N ASP A 34 -3.42 1.79 16.42
CA ASP A 34 -3.44 3.09 15.74
C ASP A 34 -2.50 3.14 14.54
N VAL A 35 -1.29 2.58 14.66
CA VAL A 35 -0.31 2.53 13.56
C VAL A 35 -0.81 1.64 12.44
N ALA A 36 -1.34 0.45 12.78
CA ALA A 36 -1.91 -0.46 11.80
C ALA A 36 -3.11 0.17 11.07
N ALA A 37 -3.99 0.85 11.82
CA ALA A 37 -5.14 1.54 11.24
C ALA A 37 -4.71 2.65 10.28
N GLU A 38 -3.69 3.43 10.62
CA GLU A 38 -3.20 4.50 9.74
C GLU A 38 -2.55 3.93 8.46
N VAL A 39 -1.72 2.89 8.57
CA VAL A 39 -1.11 2.23 7.39
C VAL A 39 -2.18 1.64 6.47
N VAL A 40 -3.17 0.94 7.02
CA VAL A 40 -4.27 0.37 6.21
C VAL A 40 -5.12 1.49 5.59
N LYS A 41 -5.38 2.57 6.32
CA LYS A 41 -6.11 3.74 5.81
C LYS A 41 -5.38 4.41 4.66
N GLU A 42 -4.06 4.61 4.76
CA GLU A 42 -3.26 5.14 3.67
C GLU A 42 -3.32 4.23 2.44
N LEU A 43 -3.07 2.94 2.60
CA LEU A 43 -3.14 1.96 1.51
C LEU A 43 -4.52 1.94 0.84
N VAL A 44 -5.60 1.92 1.62
CA VAL A 44 -6.98 1.94 1.09
C VAL A 44 -7.30 3.25 0.37
N ASN A 45 -6.86 4.39 0.90
CA ASN A 45 -7.06 5.68 0.25
C ASN A 45 -6.30 5.76 -1.08
N THR A 46 -5.08 5.24 -1.14
CA THR A 46 -4.30 5.17 -2.39
C THR A 46 -4.99 4.27 -3.41
N VAL A 47 -5.40 3.07 -3.02
CA VAL A 47 -6.12 2.15 -3.92
C VAL A 47 -7.44 2.75 -4.43
N ARG A 48 -8.14 3.54 -3.59
CA ARG A 48 -9.35 4.27 -3.99
C ARG A 48 -9.06 5.47 -4.89
N ALA A 49 -7.91 6.10 -4.73
CA ALA A 49 -7.51 7.20 -5.61
C ALA A 49 -7.42 6.71 -7.07
N TYR A 50 -6.92 5.50 -7.30
CA TYR A 50 -6.92 4.86 -8.62
C TYR A 50 -8.33 4.60 -9.22
N ASP A 51 -9.37 4.49 -8.40
CA ASP A 51 -10.77 4.44 -8.88
C ASP A 51 -11.31 5.83 -9.26
N THR A 52 -10.77 6.89 -8.67
CA THR A 52 -11.14 8.29 -8.97
C THR A 52 -10.28 8.93 -10.06
N GLU A 53 -9.23 8.24 -10.50
CA GLU A 53 -8.34 8.61 -11.60
C GLU A 53 -8.74 7.85 -12.88
N ASP A 54 -9.97 8.07 -13.36
CA ASP A 54 -10.16 8.10 -14.80
C ASP A 54 -9.35 9.31 -15.32
N GLU A 55 -8.46 9.04 -16.29
CA GLU A 55 -7.56 9.98 -16.97
C GLU A 55 -6.24 10.31 -16.24
N HIS A 56 -5.24 9.43 -16.36
CA HIS A 56 -3.95 9.77 -16.98
C HIS A 56 -3.19 8.47 -17.29
N GLU A 57 -3.69 7.74 -18.29
CA GLU A 57 -2.83 6.90 -19.12
C GLU A 57 -1.81 7.83 -19.82
N VAL A 58 -0.72 8.15 -19.14
CA VAL A 58 0.52 8.53 -19.82
C VAL A 58 1.31 7.25 -19.98
N CYS A 59 0.87 6.42 -20.93
CA CYS A 59 1.77 5.51 -21.62
C CYS A 59 2.90 6.37 -22.20
N GLY A 60 4.00 6.46 -21.46
CA GLY A 60 5.18 7.19 -21.83
C GLY A 60 6.40 6.35 -21.48
N TRP A 61 6.79 5.51 -22.45
CA TRP A 61 8.13 4.98 -22.75
C TRP A 61 9.17 4.90 -21.61
#